data_AF-A0A2D5FJU4-F1
#
_entry.id   AF-A0A2D5FJU4-F1
#
_cell.length_a   1.000
_cell.length_b   1.000
_cell.length_c   1.000
_cell.angle_alpha   90.00
_cell.angle_beta   90.00
_cell.angle_gamma   90.00
#
_symmetry.space_group_name_H-M   'P 1'
#
loop_
_entity.id
_entity.type
_entity.pdbx_description
1 polymer ?
#
loop_
_entity_poly.entity_id
_entity_poly.type
_entity_poly.pdbx_seq_one_letter_code
_entity_poly.pdbx_strand_id
1 'polypeptide(L)'
;MADLRYLENVIPADMCSRSEFRAQYDKLEATLRAVGQTDALESSTSISVNRPGNGREPEIEQILQRVIVRAKGMVSEEMLIRHQREIPVDEIPDYAVTHLLAELGEQEIRGLAR
;
A
#
# COMPACT_ATOMS: atom_id res chain seq x y z
N MET A 1 -9.62 -22.73 5.36
CA MET A 1 -8.36 -21.99 5.60
C MET A 1 -7.38 -22.42 4.52
N ALA A 2 -7.00 -21.51 3.63
CA ALA A 2 -6.03 -21.79 2.58
C ALA A 2 -4.67 -22.18 3.20
N ASP A 3 -4.03 -23.21 2.66
CA ASP A 3 -2.71 -23.66 3.11
C ASP A 3 -1.64 -22.67 2.63
N LEU A 4 -1.30 -21.66 3.43
CA LEU A 4 -0.42 -20.55 3.02
C LEU A 4 1.04 -20.95 2.69
N ARG A 5 1.43 -22.22 2.90
CA ARG A 5 2.78 -22.73 2.60
C ARG A 5 3.14 -22.67 1.11
N TYR A 6 2.16 -22.58 0.21
CA TYR A 6 2.45 -22.44 -1.22
C TYR A 6 2.94 -21.03 -1.58
N LEU A 7 2.54 -19.99 -0.84
CA LEU A 7 3.02 -18.63 -1.08
C LEU A 7 4.50 -18.52 -0.79
N GLU A 8 4.99 -19.21 0.25
CA GLU A 8 6.42 -19.26 0.62
C GLU A 8 7.29 -19.93 -0.45
N ASN A 9 6.70 -20.77 -1.32
CA ASN A 9 7.41 -21.42 -2.42
C ASN A 9 7.46 -20.57 -3.71
N VAL A 10 6.59 -19.57 -3.81
CA VAL A 10 6.44 -18.75 -5.02
C VAL A 10 7.01 -17.35 -4.81
N ILE A 11 6.72 -16.76 -3.66
CA ILE A 11 7.30 -15.50 -3.24
C ILE A 11 8.53 -15.87 -2.42
N PRO A 12 9.73 -15.41 -2.82
CA PRO A 12 10.95 -15.73 -2.10
C PRO A 12 10.78 -15.44 -0.60
N ALA A 13 11.17 -16.38 0.27
CA ALA A 13 10.97 -16.26 1.71
C ALA A 13 11.69 -15.03 2.29
N ASP A 14 12.78 -14.60 1.66
CA ASP A 14 13.52 -13.37 1.91
C ASP A 14 12.72 -12.09 1.56
N MET A 15 11.62 -12.20 0.84
CA MET A 15 10.70 -11.10 0.52
C MET A 15 9.40 -11.12 1.33
N CYS A 16 9.21 -12.14 2.19
CA CYS A 16 7.99 -12.38 2.97
C CYS A 16 8.23 -12.21 4.48
N SER A 17 8.64 -11.01 4.91
CA SER A 17 8.84 -10.72 6.33
C SER A 17 7.72 -9.84 6.91
N ARG A 18 7.05 -10.31 7.96
CA ARG A 18 6.02 -9.54 8.69
C ARG A 18 6.56 -8.25 9.28
N SER A 19 7.80 -8.26 9.77
CA SER A 19 8.43 -7.06 10.33
C SER A 19 8.81 -6.07 9.24
N GLU A 20 9.24 -6.54 8.07
CA GLU A 20 9.54 -5.66 6.93
C GLU A 20 8.28 -5.08 6.34
N PHE A 21 7.21 -5.86 6.23
CA PHE A 21 5.89 -5.35 5.86
C PHE A 21 5.50 -4.19 6.76
N ARG A 22 5.60 -4.38 8.08
CA ARG A 22 5.25 -3.36 9.05
C ARG A 22 6.13 -2.11 8.89
N ALA A 23 7.43 -2.29 8.71
CA ALA A 23 8.36 -1.18 8.49
C ALA A 23 8.04 -0.39 7.20
N GLN A 24 7.70 -1.07 6.10
CA GLN A 24 7.30 -0.43 4.85
C GLN A 24 5.96 0.29 4.98
N TYR A 25 4.99 -0.33 5.66
CA TYR A 25 3.69 0.26 5.95
C TYR A 25 3.83 1.55 6.78
N ASP A 26 4.55 1.48 7.90
CA ASP A 26 4.77 2.62 8.80
C ASP A 26 5.53 3.74 8.06
N LYS A 27 6.51 3.40 7.20
CA LYS A 27 7.23 4.37 6.36
C LYS A 27 6.32 5.06 5.35
N LEU A 28 5.44 4.30 4.68
CA LEU A 28 4.49 4.85 3.72
C LEU A 28 3.48 5.76 4.41
N GLU A 29 2.92 5.33 5.56
CA GLU A 29 2.03 6.13 6.38
C GLU A 29 2.69 7.46 6.80
N ALA A 30 3.91 7.42 7.33
CA ALA A 30 4.66 8.60 7.74
C ALA A 30 4.91 9.55 6.55
N THR A 31 5.19 9.01 5.37
CA THR A 31 5.40 9.80 4.16
C THR A 31 4.11 10.46 3.69
N LEU A 32 2.99 9.74 3.66
CA LEU A 32 1.66 10.30 3.35
C LEU A 32 1.26 11.39 4.34
N ARG A 33 1.57 11.22 5.63
CA ARG A 33 1.36 12.27 6.64
C ARG A 33 2.19 13.51 6.36
N ALA A 34 3.46 13.34 6.01
CA ALA A 34 4.35 14.45 5.68
C ALA A 34 3.86 15.23 4.45
N VAL A 35 3.47 14.52 3.38
CA VAL A 35 2.91 15.13 2.16
C VAL A 35 1.60 15.89 2.46
N GLY A 36 0.71 15.30 3.26
CA GLY A 36 -0.51 15.97 3.70
C GLY A 36 -0.25 17.21 4.55
N GLN A 37 0.85 17.26 5.31
CA GLN A 37 1.26 18.45 6.07
C GLN A 37 1.83 19.54 5.15
N THR A 38 2.68 19.19 4.17
CA THR A 38 3.26 20.15 3.23
C THR A 38 2.21 20.81 2.36
N ASP A 39 1.21 20.06 1.88
CA ASP A 39 0.07 20.60 1.12
C ASP A 39 -0.76 21.60 1.95
N ALA A 40 -0.92 21.33 3.26
CA ALA A 40 -1.57 22.26 4.18
C ALA A 40 -0.81 23.59 4.33
N LEU A 41 0.52 23.52 4.40
CA LEU A 41 1.40 24.69 4.54
C LEU A 41 1.44 25.53 3.25
N GLU A 42 1.51 24.89 2.08
CA GLU A 42 1.46 25.57 0.78
C GLU A 42 0.08 26.23 0.54
N SER A 43 -1.01 25.54 0.89
CA SER A 43 -2.38 26.08 0.81
C SER A 43 -2.64 27.23 1.81
N SER A 44 -1.82 27.39 2.85
CA SER A 44 -1.95 28.50 3.82
C SER A 44 -1.41 29.84 3.27
N THR A 45 -0.67 29.82 2.16
CA THR A 45 -0.06 31.01 1.53
C THR A 45 -0.89 31.55 0.37
N SER A 46 -1.94 30.82 -0.06
CA SER A 46 -2.86 31.23 -1.12
C SER A 46 -4.30 31.32 -0.59
N ILE A 47 -4.94 32.45 -0.89
CA ILE A 47 -6.24 32.88 -0.38
C ILE A 47 -7.32 31.79 -0.60
N SER A 48 -7.92 31.34 0.51
CA SER A 48 -9.28 30.81 0.68
C SER A 48 -9.95 30.18 -0.55
N VAL A 49 -9.90 28.84 -0.63
CA VAL A 49 -11.03 28.02 -1.11
C VAL A 49 -11.19 26.81 -0.18
N ASN A 50 -12.40 26.64 0.34
CA ASN A 50 -12.87 25.54 1.19
C ASN A 50 -12.23 24.18 0.88
N ARG A 51 -11.52 23.60 1.85
CA ARG A 51 -11.46 22.13 1.99
C ARG A 51 -11.66 21.78 3.47
N PRO A 52 -12.66 20.94 3.81
CA PRO A 52 -13.04 20.71 5.19
C PRO A 52 -11.95 19.95 5.95
N GLY A 53 -11.42 20.59 6.99
CA GLY A 53 -10.26 20.17 7.77
C GLY A 53 -10.50 19.07 8.81
N ASN A 54 -11.18 17.97 8.46
CA ASN A 54 -11.37 16.82 9.38
C ASN A 54 -11.21 15.43 8.71
N GLY A 55 -10.63 15.34 7.50
CA GLY A 55 -10.64 14.12 6.67
C GLY A 55 -9.31 13.39 6.44
N ARG A 56 -8.19 13.81 7.04
CA ARG A 56 -6.85 13.34 6.62
C ARG A 56 -6.47 11.94 7.07
N GLU A 57 -6.75 11.57 8.32
CA GLU A 57 -6.50 10.20 8.81
C GLU A 57 -7.32 9.13 8.06
N PRO A 58 -8.65 9.30 7.83
CA PRO A 58 -9.40 8.32 7.04
C PRO A 58 -8.98 8.31 5.56
N GLU A 59 -8.39 9.38 5.03
CA GLU A 59 -7.84 9.42 3.67
C GLU A 59 -6.52 8.63 3.56
N ILE A 60 -5.62 8.77 4.53
CA ILE A 60 -4.36 7.99 4.59
C ILE A 60 -4.65 6.49 4.71
N GLU A 61 -5.56 6.09 5.60
CA GLU A 61 -5.92 4.69 5.78
C GLU A 61 -6.52 4.10 4.49
N GLN A 62 -7.37 4.87 3.80
CA GLN A 62 -7.91 4.47 2.50
C GLN A 62 -6.84 4.33 1.42
N ILE A 63 -5.85 5.23 1.38
CA ILE A 63 -4.72 5.13 0.45
C ILE A 63 -3.90 3.87 0.75
N LEU A 64 -3.55 3.64 2.02
CA LEU A 64 -2.80 2.46 2.44
C LEU A 64 -3.54 1.15 2.10
N GLN A 65 -4.85 1.09 2.37
CA GLN A 65 -5.68 -0.06 1.99
C GLN A 65 -5.72 -0.27 0.48
N ARG A 66 -5.86 0.81 -0.31
CA ARG A 66 -5.84 0.74 -1.78
C ARG A 66 -4.52 0.18 -2.31
N VAL A 67 -3.39 0.63 -1.75
CA VAL A 67 -2.05 0.12 -2.09
C VAL A 67 -1.95 -1.37 -1.79
N ILE A 68 -2.37 -1.80 -0.59
CA ILE A 68 -2.31 -3.21 -0.19
C ILE A 68 -3.19 -4.08 -1.09
N VAL A 69 -4.45 -3.67 -1.34
CA VAL A 69 -5.38 -4.43 -2.20
C VAL A 69 -4.84 -4.54 -3.62
N ARG A 70 -4.28 -3.45 -4.18
CA ARG A 70 -3.65 -3.45 -5.50
C ARG A 70 -2.45 -4.40 -5.55
N ALA A 71 -1.59 -4.35 -4.53
CA ALA A 71 -0.42 -5.23 -4.43
C ALA A 71 -0.82 -6.70 -4.35
N LYS A 72 -1.86 -7.02 -3.57
CA LYS A 72 -2.41 -8.38 -3.49
C LYS A 72 -3.04 -8.83 -4.81
N GLY A 73 -3.72 -7.93 -5.52
CA GLY A 73 -4.22 -8.19 -6.87
C GLY A 73 -3.11 -8.59 -7.84
N MET A 74 -1.95 -7.92 -7.78
CA MET A 74 -0.79 -8.28 -8.60
C MET A 74 -0.25 -9.67 -8.25
N VAL A 75 -0.16 -10.01 -6.97
CA VAL A 75 0.25 -11.37 -6.54
C VAL A 75 -0.79 -12.40 -6.98
N SER A 76 -2.09 -12.11 -6.84
CA SER A 76 -3.17 -12.98 -7.32
C SER A 76 -3.06 -13.26 -8.82
N GLU A 77 -2.81 -12.22 -9.63
CA GLU A 77 -2.65 -12.32 -11.08
C GLU A 77 -1.41 -13.14 -11.45
N GLU A 78 -0.27 -12.88 -10.78
CA GLU A 78 0.97 -13.63 -10.98
C GLU A 78 0.78 -15.13 -10.67
N MET A 79 0.06 -15.46 -9.61
CA MET A 79 -0.24 -16.84 -9.23
C MET A 79 -1.13 -17.53 -10.27
N LEU A 80 -2.11 -16.80 -10.81
CA LEU A 80 -2.95 -17.32 -11.88
C LEU A 80 -2.14 -17.56 -13.16
N ILE A 81 -1.27 -16.62 -13.55
CA ILE A 81 -0.53 -16.67 -14.81
C ILE A 81 0.62 -17.69 -14.74
N ARG A 82 1.51 -17.58 -13.74
CA ARG A 82 2.73 -18.40 -13.67
C ARG A 82 2.51 -19.75 -13.03
N HIS A 83 1.54 -19.86 -12.13
CA HIS A 83 1.33 -21.07 -11.34
C HIS A 83 -0.01 -21.75 -11.61
N GLN A 84 -0.82 -21.21 -12.56
CA GLN A 84 -2.15 -21.73 -12.91
C GLN A 84 -3.04 -21.92 -11.67
N ARG A 85 -2.91 -21.01 -10.71
CA ARG A 85 -3.58 -21.10 -9.42
C ARG A 85 -4.31 -19.81 -9.09
N GLU A 86 -5.62 -19.91 -8.97
CA GLU A 86 -6.46 -18.83 -8.46
C GLU A 86 -6.33 -18.75 -6.93
N ILE A 87 -6.02 -17.56 -6.43
CA ILE A 87 -5.99 -17.24 -5.01
C ILE A 87 -6.75 -15.93 -4.81
N PRO A 88 -7.85 -15.92 -4.04
CA PRO A 88 -8.58 -14.69 -3.77
C PRO A 88 -7.70 -13.65 -3.07
N VAL A 89 -7.89 -12.37 -3.42
CA VAL A 89 -7.13 -11.25 -2.84
C VAL A 89 -7.22 -11.19 -1.32
N ASP A 90 -8.37 -11.53 -0.74
CA ASP A 90 -8.60 -11.56 0.71
C ASP A 90 -7.87 -12.72 1.42
N GLU A 91 -7.51 -13.78 0.70
CA GLU A 91 -6.73 -14.90 1.23
C GLU A 91 -5.21 -14.65 1.19
N ILE A 92 -4.75 -13.63 0.44
CA ILE A 92 -3.34 -13.27 0.36
C ILE A 92 -2.97 -12.48 1.63
N PRO A 93 -1.98 -12.94 2.40
CA PRO A 93 -1.55 -12.23 3.59
C PRO A 93 -0.79 -10.95 3.21
N ASP A 94 -0.97 -9.91 4.00
CA ASP A 94 -0.35 -8.60 3.80
C ASP A 94 1.19 -8.69 3.63
N TYR A 95 1.86 -9.51 4.43
CA TYR A 95 3.33 -9.63 4.35
C TYR A 95 3.84 -10.24 3.04
N ALA A 96 2.99 -10.88 2.24
CA ALA A 96 3.35 -11.42 0.93
C ALA A 96 3.56 -10.30 -0.12
N VAL A 97 3.05 -9.10 0.14
CA VAL A 97 3.15 -7.96 -0.79
C VAL A 97 4.17 -6.91 -0.38
N THR A 98 5.04 -7.23 0.58
CA THR A 98 6.06 -6.31 1.12
C THR A 98 6.93 -5.69 0.03
N HIS A 99 7.33 -6.47 -0.97
CA HIS A 99 8.17 -6.02 -2.09
C HIS A 99 7.47 -5.02 -3.02
N LEU A 100 6.14 -5.03 -3.10
CA LEU A 100 5.34 -4.13 -3.94
C LEU A 100 4.94 -2.85 -3.21
N LEU A 101 4.94 -2.87 -1.88
CA LEU A 101 4.45 -1.79 -1.04
C LEU A 101 5.26 -0.49 -1.22
N ALA A 102 6.58 -0.62 -1.38
CA ALA A 102 7.46 0.52 -1.62
C ALA A 102 7.16 1.19 -2.97
N GLU A 103 7.14 0.41 -4.06
CA GLU A 103 6.94 0.93 -5.42
C GLU A 103 5.54 1.53 -5.60
N LEU A 104 4.50 0.80 -5.18
CA LEU A 104 3.13 1.27 -5.30
C LEU A 104 2.87 2.46 -4.37
N GLY A 105 3.46 2.47 -3.19
CA GLY A 105 3.41 3.60 -2.28
C GLY A 105 4.00 4.88 -2.89
N GLU A 106 5.16 4.79 -3.54
CA GLU A 106 5.76 5.92 -4.24
C GLU A 106 4.90 6.42 -5.41
N GLN A 107 4.24 5.51 -6.14
CA GLN A 107 3.32 5.88 -7.21
C GLN A 107 2.12 6.67 -6.69
N GLU A 108 1.49 6.23 -5.59
CA GLU A 108 0.38 6.95 -4.96
C GLU A 108 0.83 8.33 -4.46
N ILE A 109 1.98 8.41 -3.78
CA ILE A 109 2.53 9.69 -3.32
C ILE A 109 2.76 10.65 -4.50
N ARG A 110 3.32 10.17 -5.61
CA ARG A 110 3.53 10.99 -6.81
C ARG A 110 2.22 11.41 -7.48
N GLY A 111 1.19 10.58 -7.40
CA GLY A 111 -0.16 10.91 -7.86
C GLY A 111 -0.81 12.04 -7.05
N LEU A 112 -0.52 12.11 -5.75
CA LEU A 112 -1.01 13.17 -4.85
C LEU A 112 -0.26 14.50 -5.01
N ALA A 113 0.98 14.47 -5.48
CA ALA A 113 1.81 15.66 -5.69
C ALA A 113 1.63 16.34 -7.07
N ARG A 114 0.65 15.91 -7.87
CA ARG A 114 0.31 16.49 -9.19
C ARG A 114 -0.99 17.27 -9.13
#